data_AF-A0A961AWX1-F1
#
_entry.id   AF-A0A961AWX1-F1
#
_cell.length_a   1.000
_cell.length_b   1.000
_cell.length_c   1.000
_cell.angle_alpha   90.00
_cell.angle_beta   90.00
_cell.angle_gamma   90.00
#
_symmetry.space_group_name_H-M   'P 1'
#
loop_
_entity.id
_entity.type
_entity.pdbx_description
1 polymer ?
#
loop_
_entity_poly.entity_id
_entity_poly.type
_entity_poly.pdbx_seq_one_letter_code
_entity_poly.pdbx_strand_id
1 'polypeptide(L)'
;RGIRTEAIPGTPGNFTASDGAFRDRVRLRWDVAPGAIRYRVFRGDTPNLARAFPIVVIKDGSVNAYDDEAIRPGTTHYYFIVAEGMGGRGPWSEEEEGHAAMAGDSLDLPESAPYETVSGEVVDLNETEIVSRFSGVLRDTDDPGLIMGDVPNLLVRTVGDRTILSGLFRIGYHQFRVRGRFEEDGSFLTTLIPFRGAEPTVVSLQLIKTDEDEILLSGTLEGEISAVLDTSAIPWHPRRHPWEEPGRYTFLMPDEEGGETACGIALAGINRAGVARWLGYTPEGARFSAVSRIGQDRQLPLFARYRLPQRRFGNLAGTLEFRELEGISDLDGSVVLRVRDEPESENQRAFLGSRFEGESLVGRVWVSFSGTEGMENLDATWDERGRIGLVGNDRRLRLSVNHRSGMVAGVWNDRIEGKFIRMKAVVFPRQNLAVGWYRETGHSETSLFAVEPD
;
A
#
# COMPACT_ATOMS: atom_id res chain seq x y z
N ARG A 1 -21.88 -38.84 -30.58
CA ARG A 1 -20.82 -38.04 -29.93
C ARG A 1 -21.42 -37.53 -28.62
N GLY A 2 -20.96 -38.04 -27.47
CA GLY A 2 -21.43 -37.57 -26.18
C GLY A 2 -20.97 -36.14 -25.95
N ILE A 3 -21.88 -35.27 -25.50
CA ILE A 3 -21.53 -33.94 -25.02
C ILE A 3 -20.70 -34.16 -23.76
N ARG A 4 -19.42 -33.80 -23.77
CA ARG A 4 -18.64 -33.72 -22.53
C ARG A 4 -19.18 -32.50 -21.79
N THR A 5 -20.04 -32.72 -20.80
CA THR A 5 -20.36 -31.69 -19.82
C THR A 5 -19.10 -31.50 -18.99
N GLU A 6 -18.44 -30.34 -19.11
CA GLU A 6 -17.28 -30.03 -18.27
C GLU A 6 -17.75 -29.92 -16.83
N ALA A 7 -17.17 -30.74 -15.95
CA ALA A 7 -17.57 -30.81 -14.56
C ALA A 7 -17.09 -29.55 -13.83
N ILE A 8 -18.01 -28.89 -13.12
CA ILE A 8 -17.68 -27.85 -12.15
C ILE A 8 -16.92 -28.52 -10.99
N PRO A 9 -15.81 -27.94 -10.50
CA PRO A 9 -15.07 -28.50 -9.37
C PRO A 9 -15.93 -28.62 -8.11
N GLY A 10 -15.62 -29.61 -7.28
CA GLY A 10 -16.18 -29.70 -5.93
C GLY A 10 -15.67 -28.60 -5.00
N THR A 11 -16.28 -28.47 -3.83
CA THR A 11 -15.73 -27.65 -2.74
C THR A 11 -14.41 -28.26 -2.25
N PRO A 12 -13.35 -27.46 -1.99
CA PRO A 12 -12.15 -27.93 -1.30
C PRO A 12 -12.52 -28.50 0.07
N GLY A 13 -12.13 -29.74 0.35
CA GLY A 13 -12.45 -30.42 1.62
C GLY A 13 -11.48 -30.04 2.73
N ASN A 14 -11.83 -30.28 4.00
CA ASN A 14 -10.93 -30.12 5.15
C ASN A 14 -10.13 -28.82 5.13
N PHE A 15 -10.79 -27.70 4.83
CA PHE A 15 -10.14 -26.40 4.82
C PHE A 15 -9.87 -25.98 6.26
N THR A 16 -8.60 -25.79 6.60
CA THR A 16 -8.14 -25.51 7.98
C THR A 16 -7.06 -24.44 7.99
N ALA A 17 -7.03 -23.61 9.03
CA ALA A 17 -5.94 -22.68 9.31
C ALA A 17 -4.99 -23.22 10.39
N SER A 18 -3.85 -22.53 10.57
CA SER A 18 -2.80 -22.95 11.49
C SER A 18 -2.92 -22.42 12.92
N ASP A 19 -3.90 -21.54 13.17
CA ASP A 19 -4.30 -21.06 14.50
C ASP A 19 -3.16 -20.80 15.49
N GLY A 20 -2.34 -19.82 15.18
CA GLY A 20 -1.26 -19.38 16.06
C GLY A 20 0.01 -20.22 15.99
N ALA A 21 0.09 -21.24 15.12
CA ALA A 21 1.32 -22.04 14.98
C ALA A 21 2.53 -21.24 14.44
N PHE A 22 2.30 -20.09 13.80
CA PHE A 22 3.34 -19.23 13.24
C PHE A 22 3.07 -17.76 13.62
N ARG A 23 4.12 -16.94 13.72
CA ARG A 23 4.01 -15.51 14.07
C ARG A 23 3.90 -14.60 12.86
N ASP A 24 4.51 -15.02 11.78
CA ASP A 24 4.71 -14.29 10.53
C ASP A 24 3.70 -14.68 9.45
N ARG A 25 2.91 -15.74 9.66
CA ARG A 25 1.94 -16.24 8.69
C ARG A 25 0.77 -16.98 9.30
N VAL A 26 -0.29 -17.14 8.51
CA VAL A 26 -1.30 -18.18 8.72
C VAL A 26 -1.16 -19.21 7.62
N ARG A 27 -0.91 -20.47 7.98
CA ARG A 27 -0.81 -21.58 7.02
C ARG A 27 -2.19 -22.21 6.84
N LEU A 28 -2.72 -22.12 5.64
CA LEU A 28 -3.96 -22.73 5.22
C LEU A 28 -3.69 -24.10 4.58
N ARG A 29 -4.55 -25.07 4.84
CA ARG A 29 -4.51 -26.41 4.22
C ARG A 29 -5.92 -26.83 3.80
N TRP A 30 -6.00 -27.62 2.74
CA TRP A 30 -7.25 -28.23 2.27
C TRP A 30 -6.98 -29.55 1.55
N ASP A 31 -8.03 -30.30 1.30
CA ASP A 31 -8.05 -31.42 0.36
C ASP A 31 -8.32 -30.91 -1.06
N VAL A 32 -7.58 -31.47 -2.02
CA VAL A 32 -7.71 -31.13 -3.43
C VAL A 32 -9.14 -31.43 -3.91
N ALA A 33 -9.80 -30.41 -4.45
CA ALA A 33 -11.14 -30.53 -5.01
C ALA A 33 -11.11 -31.29 -6.34
N PRO A 34 -11.95 -32.32 -6.55
CA PRO A 34 -12.04 -33.01 -7.83
C PRO A 34 -12.40 -32.04 -8.96
N GLY A 35 -11.59 -32.02 -10.03
CA GLY A 35 -11.78 -31.13 -11.18
C GLY A 35 -11.16 -29.73 -11.04
N ALA A 36 -10.49 -29.42 -9.91
CA ALA A 36 -9.77 -28.18 -9.74
C ALA A 36 -8.60 -28.05 -10.73
N ILE A 37 -8.56 -26.92 -11.44
CA ILE A 37 -7.41 -26.47 -12.24
C ILE A 37 -6.64 -25.40 -11.47
N ARG A 38 -7.33 -24.63 -10.63
CA ARG A 38 -6.74 -23.59 -9.79
C ARG A 38 -7.61 -23.37 -8.55
N TYR A 39 -7.04 -22.74 -7.54
CA TYR A 39 -7.77 -22.23 -6.38
C TYR A 39 -7.68 -20.72 -6.30
N ARG A 40 -8.70 -20.12 -5.70
CA ARG A 40 -8.64 -18.74 -5.25
C ARG A 40 -8.93 -18.73 -3.76
N VAL A 41 -8.01 -18.16 -3.00
CA VAL A 41 -8.14 -18.02 -1.55
C VAL A 41 -8.50 -16.58 -1.26
N PHE A 42 -9.44 -16.40 -0.34
CA PHE A 42 -9.92 -15.13 0.13
C PHE A 42 -9.71 -15.03 1.63
N ARG A 43 -9.52 -13.81 2.10
CA ARG A 43 -9.42 -13.47 3.51
C ARG A 43 -10.36 -12.30 3.80
N GLY A 44 -11.02 -12.34 4.95
CA GLY A 44 -11.74 -11.21 5.51
C GLY A 44 -11.55 -11.17 7.01
N ASP A 45 -11.92 -10.07 7.64
CA ASP A 45 -11.83 -9.92 9.11
C ASP A 45 -13.16 -10.30 9.81
N THR A 46 -14.10 -10.88 9.05
CA THR A 46 -15.38 -11.42 9.54
C THR A 46 -15.70 -12.73 8.84
N PRO A 47 -16.51 -13.65 9.43
CA PRO A 47 -16.91 -14.93 8.81
C PRO A 47 -17.90 -14.76 7.65
N ASN A 48 -17.92 -13.58 7.01
CA ASN A 48 -18.80 -13.29 5.89
C ASN A 48 -18.00 -13.31 4.58
N LEU A 49 -18.25 -14.33 3.76
CA LEU A 49 -17.63 -14.49 2.44
C LEU A 49 -17.80 -13.25 1.54
N ALA A 50 -18.93 -12.55 1.62
CA ALA A 50 -19.17 -11.35 0.83
C ALA A 50 -18.26 -10.16 1.23
N ARG A 51 -17.59 -10.27 2.39
CA ARG A 51 -16.64 -9.30 2.93
C ARG A 51 -15.18 -9.77 2.80
N ALA A 52 -14.95 -10.96 2.26
CA ALA A 52 -13.62 -11.49 2.04
C ALA A 52 -13.08 -10.99 0.69
N PHE A 53 -11.78 -10.66 0.64
CA PHE A 53 -11.08 -10.24 -0.57
C PHE A 53 -10.08 -11.32 -1.00
N PRO A 54 -9.82 -11.49 -2.31
CA PRO A 54 -8.90 -12.51 -2.78
C PRO A 54 -7.47 -12.15 -2.35
N ILE A 55 -6.81 -13.08 -1.69
CA ILE A 55 -5.41 -12.94 -1.27
C ILE A 55 -4.45 -13.69 -2.17
N VAL A 56 -4.88 -14.72 -2.91
CA VAL A 56 -4.02 -15.42 -3.89
C VAL A 56 -4.85 -16.18 -4.93
N VAL A 57 -4.30 -16.31 -6.14
CA VAL A 57 -4.76 -17.26 -7.16
C VAL A 57 -3.68 -18.32 -7.38
N ILE A 58 -3.97 -19.55 -6.97
CA ILE A 58 -3.05 -20.69 -7.07
C ILE A 58 -3.33 -21.43 -8.36
N LYS A 59 -2.47 -21.24 -9.38
CA LYS A 59 -2.69 -21.73 -10.75
C LYS A 59 -2.54 -23.24 -10.94
N ASP A 60 -2.06 -23.95 -9.92
CA ASP A 60 -1.94 -25.40 -9.92
C ASP A 60 -2.99 -26.02 -8.99
N GLY A 61 -3.98 -26.69 -9.59
CA GLY A 61 -5.08 -27.36 -8.89
C GLY A 61 -4.67 -28.56 -8.03
N SER A 62 -3.40 -28.98 -8.07
CA SER A 62 -2.85 -30.01 -7.18
C SER A 62 -2.26 -29.45 -5.87
N VAL A 63 -2.08 -28.12 -5.78
CA VAL A 63 -1.63 -27.46 -4.54
C VAL A 63 -2.74 -27.50 -3.50
N ASN A 64 -2.36 -27.78 -2.27
CA ASN A 64 -3.28 -28.04 -1.17
C ASN A 64 -2.91 -27.28 0.12
N ALA A 65 -2.04 -26.29 0.01
CA ALA A 65 -1.66 -25.41 1.10
C ALA A 65 -1.24 -24.03 0.58
N TYR A 66 -1.41 -23.01 1.43
CA TYR A 66 -0.96 -21.64 1.17
C TYR A 66 -0.53 -20.99 2.47
N ASP A 67 0.56 -20.23 2.43
CA ASP A 67 1.05 -19.43 3.56
C ASP A 67 0.67 -17.98 3.33
N ASP A 68 -0.24 -17.47 4.16
CA ASP A 68 -0.58 -16.06 4.16
C ASP A 68 0.37 -15.30 5.08
N GLU A 69 1.39 -14.68 4.49
CA GLU A 69 2.43 -13.90 5.19
C GLU A 69 2.04 -12.42 5.37
N ALA A 70 0.94 -11.97 4.76
CA ALA A 70 0.48 -10.59 4.78
C ALA A 70 -0.52 -10.34 5.93
N ILE A 71 -0.26 -10.94 7.09
CA ILE A 71 -1.13 -10.97 8.27
C ILE A 71 -0.48 -10.27 9.46
N ARG A 72 -1.31 -9.71 10.35
CA ARG A 72 -0.83 -9.10 11.59
C ARG A 72 -0.83 -10.14 12.71
N PRO A 73 0.26 -10.29 13.49
CA PRO A 73 0.25 -11.12 14.69
C PRO A 73 -0.90 -10.71 15.60
N GLY A 74 -1.72 -11.67 16.03
CA GLY A 74 -2.80 -11.38 16.97
C GLY A 74 -4.12 -10.89 16.41
N THR A 75 -4.26 -10.82 15.09
CA THR A 75 -5.54 -10.57 14.43
C THR A 75 -6.15 -11.89 13.97
N THR A 76 -7.41 -12.13 14.32
CA THR A 76 -8.20 -13.23 13.77
C THR A 76 -8.69 -12.85 12.38
N HIS A 77 -8.36 -13.67 11.41
CA HIS A 77 -8.84 -13.58 10.04
C HIS A 77 -9.76 -14.78 9.72
N TYR A 78 -10.61 -14.61 8.73
CA TYR A 78 -11.52 -15.62 8.22
C TYR A 78 -11.19 -15.88 6.77
N TYR A 79 -10.96 -17.14 6.45
CA TYR A 79 -10.55 -17.56 5.14
C TYR A 79 -11.67 -18.27 4.42
N PHE A 80 -11.66 -18.14 3.10
CA PHE A 80 -12.55 -18.85 2.21
C PHE A 80 -11.74 -19.33 1.03
N ILE A 81 -12.06 -20.52 0.53
CA ILE A 81 -11.42 -21.05 -0.66
C ILE A 81 -12.45 -21.54 -1.65
N VAL A 82 -12.16 -21.31 -2.93
CA VAL A 82 -12.96 -21.85 -4.03
C VAL A 82 -12.06 -22.48 -5.09
N ALA A 83 -12.50 -23.63 -5.61
CA ALA A 83 -11.87 -24.30 -6.73
C ALA A 83 -12.47 -23.82 -8.06
N GLU A 84 -11.63 -23.66 -9.08
CA GLU A 84 -12.04 -23.30 -10.44
C GLU A 84 -11.50 -24.31 -11.45
N GLY A 85 -12.32 -24.71 -12.42
CA GLY A 85 -12.01 -25.73 -13.43
C GLY A 85 -12.60 -25.37 -14.79
N MET A 86 -12.56 -26.29 -15.75
CA MET A 86 -13.04 -26.01 -17.12
C MET A 86 -14.54 -25.67 -17.14
N GLY A 87 -15.33 -26.33 -16.29
CA GLY A 87 -16.78 -26.07 -16.16
C GLY A 87 -17.13 -24.77 -15.42
N GLY A 88 -16.15 -24.01 -14.93
CA GLY A 88 -16.34 -22.78 -14.16
C GLY A 88 -15.96 -22.92 -12.68
N ARG A 89 -16.48 -22.00 -11.86
CA ARG A 89 -16.22 -21.92 -10.41
C ARG A 89 -17.10 -22.90 -9.63
N GLY A 90 -16.49 -23.65 -8.71
CA GLY A 90 -17.17 -24.53 -7.77
C GLY A 90 -17.86 -23.79 -6.61
N PRO A 91 -18.52 -24.51 -5.70
CA PRO A 91 -19.02 -23.92 -4.47
C PRO A 91 -17.87 -23.51 -3.55
N TRP A 92 -18.12 -22.50 -2.72
CA TRP A 92 -17.20 -22.03 -1.69
C TRP A 92 -17.04 -23.04 -0.55
N SER A 93 -15.90 -23.00 0.13
CA SER A 93 -15.75 -23.62 1.45
C SER A 93 -16.66 -22.95 2.48
N GLU A 94 -16.86 -23.62 3.61
CA GLU A 94 -17.25 -22.92 4.84
C GLU A 94 -16.14 -21.93 5.24
N GLU A 95 -16.48 -20.96 6.09
CA GLU A 95 -15.49 -20.07 6.67
C GLU A 95 -14.51 -20.87 7.53
N GLU A 96 -13.24 -20.47 7.48
CA GLU A 96 -12.22 -20.99 8.39
C GLU A 96 -11.59 -19.84 9.15
N GLU A 97 -11.67 -19.88 10.48
CA GLU A 97 -11.01 -18.91 11.35
C GLU A 97 -9.50 -19.21 11.38
N GLY A 98 -8.64 -18.19 11.35
CA GLY A 98 -7.20 -18.35 11.45
C GLY A 98 -6.49 -17.10 11.95
N HIS A 99 -5.51 -17.28 12.82
CA HIS A 99 -4.70 -16.18 13.38
C HIS A 99 -3.23 -16.56 13.43
N ALA A 100 -2.34 -15.57 13.48
CA ALA A 100 -0.94 -15.78 13.88
C ALA A 100 -0.74 -15.59 15.37
N ALA A 101 0.30 -16.22 15.91
CA ALA A 101 0.62 -16.13 17.33
C ALA A 101 0.86 -14.67 17.76
N MET A 102 0.20 -14.27 18.85
CA MET A 102 0.37 -12.96 19.49
C MET A 102 1.84 -12.74 19.91
N ALA A 103 2.28 -11.49 19.90
CA ALA A 103 3.43 -11.05 20.69
C ALA A 103 3.03 -11.04 22.18
N GLY A 104 3.02 -12.21 22.83
CA GLY A 104 2.65 -12.31 24.24
C GLY A 104 2.31 -13.71 24.74
N ASP A 105 2.00 -14.66 23.85
CA ASP A 105 1.89 -16.07 24.27
C ASP A 105 3.30 -16.63 24.48
N SER A 106 3.55 -17.10 25.70
CA SER A 106 4.88 -17.38 26.24
C SER A 106 5.54 -18.57 25.55
N LEU A 107 6.32 -18.27 24.53
CA LEU A 107 7.53 -18.99 24.20
C LEU A 107 8.66 -17.97 24.30
N ASP A 108 9.61 -18.22 25.21
CA ASP A 108 10.79 -17.41 25.50
C ASP A 108 11.32 -16.73 24.22
N LEU A 109 10.95 -15.46 24.05
CA LEU A 109 11.47 -14.62 22.98
C LEU A 109 12.57 -13.73 23.54
N PRO A 110 13.63 -13.50 22.73
CA PRO A 110 14.70 -12.59 23.10
C PRO A 110 14.13 -11.19 23.31
N GLU A 111 14.67 -10.54 24.34
CA GLU A 111 14.60 -9.12 24.61
C GLU A 111 14.56 -8.33 23.30
N SER A 112 13.61 -7.40 23.19
CA SER A 112 13.45 -6.48 22.07
C SER A 112 14.82 -6.12 21.52
N ALA A 113 15.13 -6.61 20.32
CA ALA A 113 16.37 -6.20 19.69
C ALA A 113 16.34 -4.67 19.67
N PRO A 114 17.34 -3.98 20.26
CA PRO A 114 17.50 -2.57 19.94
C PRO A 114 17.50 -2.47 18.40
N TYR A 115 17.02 -1.35 17.87
CA TYR A 115 17.32 -0.94 16.50
C TYR A 115 18.69 -1.52 16.13
N GLU A 116 18.80 -2.35 15.08
CA GLU A 116 20.12 -2.79 14.68
C GLU A 116 20.90 -1.51 14.41
N THR A 117 21.84 -1.19 15.30
CA THR A 117 22.81 -0.15 15.04
C THR A 117 23.44 -0.57 13.74
N VAL A 118 23.15 0.17 12.67
CA VAL A 118 23.73 -0.07 11.35
C VAL A 118 25.20 -0.41 11.56
N SER A 119 25.57 -1.67 11.30
CA SER A 119 26.96 -2.10 11.48
C SER A 119 27.77 -1.36 10.43
N GLY A 120 28.67 -0.52 10.92
CA GLY A 120 29.42 0.35 10.05
C GLY A 120 30.35 1.26 10.83
N GLU A 121 31.32 1.78 10.13
CA GLU A 121 32.30 2.70 10.68
C GLU A 121 31.90 4.13 10.36
N VAL A 122 32.27 5.04 11.26
CA VAL A 122 32.11 6.47 11.02
C VAL A 122 32.96 6.86 9.80
N VAL A 123 32.37 7.60 8.85
CA VAL A 123 33.09 8.04 7.66
C VAL A 123 34.13 9.11 8.03
N ASP A 124 35.40 8.85 7.73
CA ASP A 124 36.44 9.90 7.73
C ASP A 124 36.31 10.76 6.46
N LEU A 125 35.97 12.04 6.67
CA LEU A 125 35.74 12.99 5.58
C LEU A 125 37.02 13.57 4.98
N ASN A 126 38.20 13.34 5.59
CA ASN A 126 39.48 13.74 5.00
C ASN A 126 39.86 12.87 3.80
N GLU A 127 39.36 11.63 3.75
CA GLU A 127 39.70 10.64 2.73
C GLU A 127 38.53 10.35 1.77
N THR A 128 37.32 10.84 2.07
CA THR A 128 36.10 10.46 1.35
C THR A 128 35.39 11.67 0.73
N GLU A 129 35.34 11.72 -0.60
CA GLU A 129 34.47 12.66 -1.32
C GLU A 129 33.05 12.08 -1.43
N ILE A 130 32.06 12.81 -0.91
CA ILE A 130 30.67 12.38 -0.92
C ILE A 130 29.89 13.27 -1.88
N VAL A 131 29.10 12.68 -2.77
CA VAL A 131 28.09 13.39 -3.56
C VAL A 131 26.83 12.54 -3.64
N SER A 132 26.07 12.53 -2.56
CA SER A 132 24.93 11.62 -2.38
C SER A 132 23.67 12.36 -2.00
N ARG A 133 22.53 11.77 -2.37
CA ARG A 133 21.22 12.20 -1.90
C ARG A 133 20.65 11.12 -1.01
N PHE A 134 19.91 11.53 0.01
CA PHE A 134 19.25 10.64 0.95
C PHE A 134 17.76 10.96 0.99
N SER A 135 16.95 9.91 1.06
CA SER A 135 15.52 9.99 1.30
C SER A 135 15.12 9.01 2.38
N GLY A 136 14.12 9.36 3.19
CA GLY A 136 13.74 8.52 4.31
C GLY A 136 12.60 9.06 5.14
N VAL A 137 12.28 8.38 6.22
CA VAL A 137 11.20 8.70 7.16
C VAL A 137 11.74 9.06 8.54
N LEU A 138 10.95 9.78 9.30
CA LEU A 138 11.18 10.04 10.73
C LEU A 138 10.19 9.19 11.51
N ARG A 139 10.70 8.20 12.24
CA ARG A 139 9.91 7.31 13.08
C ARG A 139 9.90 7.84 14.50
N ASP A 140 8.75 7.81 15.16
CA ASP A 140 8.68 8.17 16.57
C ASP A 140 9.59 7.23 17.39
N THR A 141 10.27 7.78 18.39
CA THR A 141 11.21 7.01 19.22
C THR A 141 10.48 6.02 20.14
N ASP A 142 9.30 6.39 20.63
CA ASP A 142 8.52 5.58 21.56
C ASP A 142 7.59 4.61 20.81
N ASP A 143 7.21 4.98 19.57
CA ASP A 143 6.44 4.13 18.66
C ASP A 143 7.08 4.07 17.25
N PRO A 144 7.99 3.10 16.98
CA PRO A 144 8.67 2.98 15.70
C PRO A 144 7.74 2.74 14.48
N GLY A 145 6.50 2.30 14.72
CA GLY A 145 5.47 2.16 13.69
C GLY A 145 4.92 3.50 13.22
N LEU A 146 4.96 4.51 14.08
CA LEU A 146 4.47 5.85 13.81
C LEU A 146 5.50 6.67 13.02
N ILE A 147 5.13 7.07 11.80
CA ILE A 147 5.94 7.98 10.99
C ILE A 147 5.47 9.43 11.21
N MET A 148 6.33 10.21 11.84
CA MET A 148 6.10 11.62 12.21
C MET A 148 6.40 12.60 11.07
N GLY A 149 7.16 12.14 10.08
CA GLY A 149 7.65 12.99 9.01
C GLY A 149 8.55 12.26 8.02
N ASP A 150 9.15 13.02 7.12
CA ASP A 150 10.06 12.48 6.13
C ASP A 150 11.13 13.50 5.71
N VAL A 151 12.13 12.98 5.04
CA VAL A 151 13.22 13.76 4.45
C VAL A 151 13.28 13.40 2.98
N PRO A 152 12.66 14.19 2.08
CA PRO A 152 12.40 13.72 0.72
C PRO A 152 13.62 13.75 -0.20
N ASN A 153 14.66 14.51 0.17
CA ASN A 153 15.88 14.74 -0.61
C ASN A 153 16.88 15.58 0.20
N LEU A 154 17.56 14.97 1.15
CA LEU A 154 18.79 15.55 1.71
C LEU A 154 19.91 15.40 0.68
N LEU A 155 20.70 16.45 0.50
CA LEU A 155 21.91 16.45 -0.32
C LEU A 155 23.11 16.59 0.61
N VAL A 156 23.99 15.60 0.57
CA VAL A 156 25.32 15.65 1.17
C VAL A 156 26.32 15.77 0.04
N ARG A 157 27.16 16.81 0.07
CA ARG A 157 28.23 16.97 -0.92
C ARG A 157 29.51 17.54 -0.33
N THR A 158 30.64 17.03 -0.79
CA THR A 158 31.97 17.58 -0.53
C THR A 158 32.26 18.74 -1.49
N VAL A 159 32.82 19.83 -0.98
CA VAL A 159 33.16 21.05 -1.72
C VAL A 159 34.49 21.57 -1.19
N GLY A 160 35.58 21.29 -1.90
CA GLY A 160 36.91 21.52 -1.35
C GLY A 160 37.14 20.61 -0.13
N ASP A 161 37.48 21.21 1.00
CA ASP A 161 37.74 20.55 2.29
C ASP A 161 36.50 20.40 3.18
N ARG A 162 35.29 20.64 2.65
CA ARG A 162 34.06 20.69 3.46
C ARG A 162 32.97 19.78 2.91
N THR A 163 32.41 18.96 3.79
CA THR A 163 31.19 18.21 3.52
C THR A 163 29.98 18.99 4.04
N ILE A 164 29.03 19.26 3.15
CA ILE A 164 27.89 20.14 3.39
C ILE A 164 26.59 19.34 3.27
N LEU A 165 25.73 19.46 4.29
CA LEU A 165 24.34 19.04 4.24
C LEU A 165 23.45 20.18 3.75
N SER A 166 22.49 19.88 2.88
CA SER A 166 21.38 20.77 2.58
C SER A 166 20.12 20.01 2.22
N GLY A 167 18.96 20.47 2.67
CA GLY A 167 17.70 19.82 2.32
C GLY A 167 16.53 20.29 3.17
N LEU A 168 15.55 19.41 3.32
CA LEU A 168 14.29 19.69 3.99
C LEU A 168 13.88 18.52 4.87
N PHE A 169 13.54 18.79 6.12
CA PHE A 169 12.75 17.91 6.96
C PHE A 169 11.28 18.34 6.87
N ARG A 170 10.37 17.38 6.68
CA ARG A 170 8.93 17.60 6.80
C ARG A 170 8.48 16.86 8.05
N ILE A 171 7.92 17.57 9.03
CA ILE A 171 7.43 16.97 10.27
C ILE A 171 6.04 17.51 10.53
N GLY A 172 5.06 16.61 10.59
CA GLY A 172 3.64 16.98 10.57
C GLY A 172 3.32 18.01 9.47
N TYR A 173 3.02 19.25 9.88
CA TYR A 173 2.64 20.34 8.97
C TYR A 173 3.78 21.28 8.60
N HIS A 174 4.93 21.14 9.25
CA HIS A 174 6.03 22.07 9.16
C HIS A 174 7.11 21.57 8.22
N GLN A 175 7.82 22.52 7.63
CA GLN A 175 8.91 22.28 6.68
C GLN A 175 10.13 23.03 7.19
N PHE A 176 11.17 22.29 7.54
CA PHE A 176 12.41 22.82 8.08
C PHE A 176 13.52 22.68 7.06
N ARG A 177 13.98 23.81 6.52
CA ARG A 177 15.16 23.81 5.67
C ARG A 177 16.38 23.70 6.55
N VAL A 178 17.18 22.67 6.30
CA VAL A 178 18.43 22.45 7.00
C VAL A 178 19.57 22.71 6.03
N ARG A 179 20.59 23.41 6.52
CA ARG A 179 21.86 23.59 5.82
C ARG A 179 22.96 23.77 6.84
N GLY A 180 24.06 23.04 6.65
CA GLY A 180 25.26 23.26 7.44
C GLY A 180 26.38 22.33 6.99
N ARG A 181 27.40 22.20 7.83
CA ARG A 181 28.63 21.48 7.55
C ARG A 181 28.72 20.29 8.52
N PHE A 182 29.16 19.15 8.02
CA PHE A 182 29.59 18.03 8.86
C PHE A 182 30.96 18.33 9.46
N GLU A 183 31.14 17.93 10.72
CA GLU A 183 32.45 17.90 11.38
C GLU A 183 33.34 16.82 10.75
N GLU A 184 34.64 16.85 11.04
CA GLU A 184 35.63 15.93 10.42
C GLU A 184 35.32 14.45 10.71
N ASP A 185 34.68 14.16 11.85
CA ASP A 185 34.20 12.84 12.26
C ASP A 185 32.85 12.44 11.62
N GLY A 186 32.40 13.14 10.58
CA GLY A 186 31.17 12.80 9.87
C GLY A 186 29.89 13.06 10.67
N SER A 187 29.98 13.73 11.83
CA SER A 187 28.82 14.14 12.63
C SER A 187 28.26 15.49 12.17
N PHE A 188 26.96 15.69 12.38
CA PHE A 188 26.28 16.94 12.09
C PHE A 188 25.22 17.24 13.15
N LEU A 189 25.31 18.44 13.73
CA LEU A 189 24.36 18.92 14.72
C LEU A 189 23.67 20.19 14.24
N THR A 190 22.35 20.25 14.38
CA THR A 190 21.59 21.49 14.20
C THR A 190 20.41 21.50 15.14
N THR A 191 19.78 22.66 15.30
CA THR A 191 18.55 22.80 16.07
C THR A 191 17.42 23.24 15.17
N LEU A 192 16.25 22.65 15.36
CA LEU A 192 14.97 23.04 14.75
C LEU A 192 14.07 23.64 15.82
N ILE A 193 13.27 24.63 15.44
CA ILE A 193 12.21 25.17 16.30
C ILE A 193 10.89 24.83 15.61
N PRO A 194 10.15 23.79 16.07
CA PRO A 194 9.05 23.21 15.30
C PRO A 194 7.91 24.20 15.00
N PHE A 195 7.55 24.99 16.01
CA PHE A 195 6.59 26.06 15.92
C PHE A 195 6.98 27.18 16.89
N ARG A 196 6.35 28.35 16.75
CA ARG A 196 6.67 29.50 17.59
C ARG A 196 6.35 29.18 19.05
N GLY A 197 7.37 29.22 19.91
CA GLY A 197 7.23 28.92 21.34
C GLY A 197 7.38 27.44 21.70
N ALA A 198 7.66 26.56 20.73
CA ALA A 198 8.08 25.19 20.97
C ALA A 198 9.46 25.15 21.63
N GLU A 199 9.72 24.10 22.40
CA GLU A 199 11.09 23.79 22.82
C GLU A 199 11.94 23.44 21.59
N PRO A 200 13.25 23.75 21.59
CA PRO A 200 14.12 23.40 20.48
C PRO A 200 14.26 21.88 20.35
N THR A 201 14.19 21.38 19.12
CA THR A 201 14.53 19.99 18.78
C THR A 201 15.96 19.96 18.25
N VAL A 202 16.83 19.20 18.89
CA VAL A 202 18.18 18.93 18.42
C VAL A 202 18.12 17.82 17.37
N VAL A 203 18.78 18.03 16.24
CA VAL A 203 18.95 17.05 15.17
C VAL A 203 20.41 16.64 15.17
N SER A 204 20.66 15.36 15.45
CA SER A 204 21.98 14.75 15.47
C SER A 204 22.07 13.76 14.32
N LEU A 205 22.95 13.98 13.35
CA LEU A 205 23.13 13.09 12.20
C LEU A 205 24.56 12.56 12.17
N GLN A 206 24.72 11.35 11.63
CA GLN A 206 26.00 10.68 11.46
C GLN A 206 26.08 10.05 10.07
N LEU A 207 27.19 10.27 9.38
CA LEU A 207 27.55 9.50 8.19
C LEU A 207 28.22 8.20 8.61
N ILE A 208 27.64 7.09 8.16
CA ILE A 208 28.10 5.74 8.46
C ILE A 208 28.46 5.06 7.16
N LYS A 209 29.62 4.43 7.12
CA LYS A 209 30.06 3.57 6.04
C LYS A 209 29.75 2.12 6.42
N THR A 210 28.91 1.46 5.64
CA THR A 210 28.57 0.06 5.89
C THR A 210 29.73 -0.86 5.48
N ASP A 211 29.64 -2.12 5.91
CA ASP A 211 30.57 -3.17 5.50
C ASP A 211 30.60 -3.39 3.97
N GLU A 212 29.55 -2.96 3.26
CA GLU A 212 29.41 -3.02 1.81
C GLU A 212 29.94 -1.76 1.09
N ASP A 213 30.70 -0.89 1.78
CA ASP A 213 31.25 0.36 1.27
C ASP A 213 30.17 1.43 0.95
N GLU A 214 28.93 1.22 1.39
CA GLU A 214 27.83 2.16 1.20
C GLU A 214 27.84 3.26 2.26
N ILE A 215 27.48 4.48 1.87
CA ILE A 215 27.35 5.59 2.81
C ILE A 215 25.87 5.76 3.16
N LEU A 216 25.57 5.62 4.44
CA LEU A 216 24.26 5.88 5.03
C LEU A 216 24.28 7.17 5.85
N LEU A 217 23.10 7.78 6.00
CA LEU A 217 22.88 8.94 6.86
C LEU A 217 21.89 8.55 7.95
N SER A 218 22.41 8.28 9.14
CA SER A 218 21.58 7.99 10.31
C SER A 218 21.46 9.22 11.19
N GLY A 219 20.47 9.24 12.10
CA GLY A 219 20.37 10.30 13.07
C GLY A 219 19.15 10.23 13.97
N THR A 220 19.11 11.13 14.94
CA THR A 220 18.00 11.29 15.89
C THR A 220 17.56 12.75 15.97
N LEU A 221 16.30 12.92 16.36
CA LEU A 221 15.69 14.17 16.75
C LEU A 221 15.32 14.04 18.23
N GLU A 222 15.75 14.98 19.05
CA GLU A 222 15.52 14.98 20.49
C GLU A 222 15.07 16.36 20.98
N GLY A 223 13.99 16.41 21.76
CA GLY A 223 13.41 17.66 22.30
C GLY A 223 11.90 17.66 22.15
N GLU A 224 11.31 18.73 21.62
CA GLU A 224 9.87 18.80 21.31
C GLU A 224 9.40 17.67 20.37
N ILE A 225 10.30 17.13 19.56
CA ILE A 225 10.06 15.99 18.69
C ILE A 225 11.12 14.95 19.05
N SER A 226 10.68 13.73 19.35
CA SER A 226 11.52 12.56 19.56
C SER A 226 11.35 11.62 18.38
N ALA A 227 12.38 11.49 17.53
CA ALA A 227 12.30 10.62 16.36
C ALA A 227 13.65 10.06 15.94
N VAL A 228 13.63 8.89 15.31
CA VAL A 228 14.77 8.28 14.63
C VAL A 228 14.66 8.50 13.12
N LEU A 229 15.78 8.85 12.50
CA LEU A 229 15.89 9.03 11.06
C LEU A 229 16.29 7.72 10.38
N ASP A 230 15.39 7.20 9.56
CA ASP A 230 15.58 5.99 8.75
C ASP A 230 15.70 6.41 7.27
N THR A 231 16.90 6.36 6.70
CA THR A 231 17.16 6.82 5.32
C THR A 231 17.97 5.83 4.50
N SER A 232 17.76 5.92 3.18
CA SER A 232 18.55 5.24 2.17
C SER A 232 19.14 6.25 1.18
N ALA A 233 20.30 5.90 0.62
CA ALA A 233 20.91 6.65 -0.47
C ALA A 233 20.01 6.60 -1.72
N ILE A 234 20.09 7.62 -2.57
CA ILE A 234 19.32 7.71 -3.82
C ILE A 234 20.31 7.60 -4.99
N PRO A 235 20.58 6.37 -5.48
CA PRO A 235 21.59 6.15 -6.53
C PRO A 235 21.06 6.49 -7.93
N TRP A 236 19.76 6.72 -8.07
CA TRP A 236 19.08 6.77 -9.37
C TRP A 236 19.32 8.07 -10.13
N HIS A 237 19.84 7.94 -11.35
CA HIS A 237 20.07 9.05 -12.28
C HIS A 237 19.65 8.66 -13.70
N PRO A 238 18.79 9.46 -14.38
CA PRO A 238 18.09 9.04 -15.60
C PRO A 238 18.99 8.72 -16.80
N ARG A 239 20.27 9.10 -16.76
CA ARG A 239 21.25 8.85 -17.82
C ARG A 239 22.43 7.97 -17.40
N ARG A 240 22.73 7.88 -16.11
CA ARG A 240 23.97 7.24 -15.62
C ARG A 240 23.66 5.90 -14.95
N HIS A 241 22.63 5.90 -14.13
CA HIS A 241 22.18 4.75 -13.37
C HIS A 241 20.65 4.84 -13.25
N PRO A 242 19.91 4.61 -14.35
CA PRO A 242 18.47 4.83 -14.36
C PRO A 242 17.75 3.78 -13.51
N TRP A 243 16.67 4.18 -12.83
CA TRP A 243 15.74 3.23 -12.23
C TRP A 243 15.17 2.29 -13.30
N GLU A 244 15.14 0.99 -12.98
CA GLU A 244 14.87 -0.09 -13.91
C GLU A 244 13.38 -0.25 -14.22
N GLU A 245 12.52 0.15 -13.29
CA GLU A 245 11.06 -0.02 -13.39
C GLU A 245 10.31 1.32 -13.43
N PRO A 246 10.62 2.24 -14.36
CA PRO A 246 9.82 3.44 -14.52
C PRO A 246 8.46 3.06 -15.08
N GLY A 247 7.41 3.73 -14.64
CA GLY A 247 6.07 3.35 -15.03
C GLY A 247 4.99 4.10 -14.29
N ARG A 248 3.78 3.59 -14.43
CA ARG A 248 2.61 4.06 -13.70
C ARG A 248 2.14 2.91 -12.84
N TYR A 249 1.78 3.22 -11.62
CA TYR A 249 1.33 2.26 -10.64
C TYR A 249 0.00 2.73 -10.07
N THR A 250 -0.89 1.80 -9.81
CA THR A 250 -2.22 1.99 -9.21
C THR A 250 -2.24 1.32 -7.84
N PHE A 251 -2.85 1.95 -6.84
CA PHE A 251 -2.78 1.50 -5.46
C PHE A 251 -4.14 1.45 -4.79
N LEU A 252 -4.29 0.46 -3.90
CA LEU A 252 -5.45 0.26 -3.03
C LEU A 252 -5.05 0.46 -1.57
N MET A 253 -5.88 1.18 -0.82
CA MET A 253 -5.93 1.18 0.64
C MET A 253 -7.28 0.59 1.05
N PRO A 254 -7.35 -0.69 1.45
CA PRO A 254 -8.58 -1.25 1.99
C PRO A 254 -8.95 -0.59 3.33
N ASP A 255 -10.24 -0.57 3.66
CA ASP A 255 -10.75 -0.18 4.98
C ASP A 255 -10.60 -1.35 6.00
N GLU A 256 -10.70 -1.07 7.32
CA GLU A 256 -10.18 -1.91 8.45
C GLU A 256 -11.34 -2.69 9.04
N GLU A 257 -12.51 -2.06 9.02
CA GLU A 257 -13.76 -2.74 9.18
C GLU A 257 -14.16 -3.17 7.78
N GLY A 258 -14.53 -4.43 7.56
CA GLY A 258 -15.22 -4.89 6.35
C GLY A 258 -16.61 -4.23 6.17
N GLY A 259 -16.72 -2.94 6.47
CA GLY A 259 -17.85 -2.07 6.27
C GLY A 259 -18.00 -1.72 4.80
N GLU A 260 -19.23 -1.41 4.46
CA GLU A 260 -19.69 -1.01 3.14
C GLU A 260 -19.15 0.37 2.69
N THR A 261 -18.13 0.89 3.38
CA THR A 261 -17.60 2.25 3.30
C THR A 261 -16.18 2.27 2.75
N ALA A 262 -16.06 2.89 1.57
CA ALA A 262 -14.88 3.50 0.95
C ALA A 262 -13.47 2.87 1.08
N CYS A 263 -12.90 2.46 -0.06
CA CYS A 263 -11.45 2.25 -0.19
C CYS A 263 -10.70 3.54 -0.55
N GLY A 264 -9.48 3.68 -0.04
CA GLY A 264 -8.54 4.66 -0.58
C GLY A 264 -7.92 4.17 -1.89
N ILE A 265 -7.67 5.08 -2.82
CA ILE A 265 -7.07 4.76 -4.12
C ILE A 265 -5.95 5.75 -4.43
N ALA A 266 -4.88 5.29 -5.07
CA ALA A 266 -3.83 6.19 -5.52
C ALA A 266 -3.22 5.81 -6.86
N LEU A 267 -2.52 6.77 -7.45
CA LEU A 267 -1.69 6.63 -8.62
C LEU A 267 -0.28 7.11 -8.28
N ALA A 268 0.73 6.37 -8.72
CA ALA A 268 2.11 6.83 -8.74
C ALA A 268 2.67 6.82 -10.16
N GLY A 269 3.21 7.96 -10.60
CA GLY A 269 4.07 8.01 -11.79
C GLY A 269 5.53 8.01 -11.38
N ILE A 270 6.27 6.97 -11.76
CA ILE A 270 7.68 6.78 -11.41
C ILE A 270 8.55 7.00 -12.65
N ASN A 271 9.54 7.88 -12.54
CA ASN A 271 10.46 8.17 -13.65
C ASN A 271 11.80 7.41 -13.50
N ARG A 272 12.64 7.48 -14.54
CA ARG A 272 14.00 6.87 -14.54
C ARG A 272 14.98 7.47 -13.52
N ALA A 273 14.60 8.52 -12.81
CA ALA A 273 15.38 9.07 -11.70
C ALA A 273 14.90 8.54 -10.34
N GLY A 274 14.07 7.49 -10.32
CA GLY A 274 13.48 6.93 -9.10
C GLY A 274 12.52 7.89 -8.38
N VAL A 275 12.01 8.92 -9.06
CA VAL A 275 11.08 9.90 -8.45
C VAL A 275 9.65 9.44 -8.70
N ALA A 276 8.95 9.10 -7.61
CA ALA A 276 7.53 8.79 -7.60
C ALA A 276 6.69 10.06 -7.34
N ARG A 277 5.69 10.31 -8.18
CA ARG A 277 4.70 11.37 -7.98
C ARG A 277 3.33 10.76 -7.72
N TRP A 278 2.78 11.08 -6.56
CA TRP A 278 1.56 10.48 -6.04
C TRP A 278 0.37 11.40 -6.19
N LEU A 279 -0.76 10.80 -6.52
CA LEU A 279 -2.07 11.43 -6.46
C LEU A 279 -3.08 10.39 -6.01
N GLY A 280 -3.82 10.66 -4.94
CA GLY A 280 -4.81 9.71 -4.45
C GLY A 280 -5.90 10.33 -3.61
N TYR A 281 -6.74 9.44 -3.11
CA TYR A 281 -7.82 9.67 -2.16
C TYR A 281 -7.64 8.69 -1.00
N THR A 282 -7.70 9.16 0.23
CA THR A 282 -7.77 8.31 1.42
C THR A 282 -9.11 7.56 1.45
N PRO A 283 -9.26 6.51 2.28
CA PRO A 283 -10.56 5.86 2.51
C PRO A 283 -11.67 6.87 2.84
N GLU A 284 -11.37 7.88 3.66
CA GLU A 284 -12.30 8.98 4.00
C GLU A 284 -12.61 9.96 2.83
N GLY A 285 -12.13 9.67 1.61
CA GLY A 285 -12.34 10.49 0.41
C GLY A 285 -11.49 11.77 0.36
N ALA A 286 -10.55 11.96 1.29
CA ALA A 286 -9.68 13.12 1.31
C ALA A 286 -8.60 13.01 0.24
N ARG A 287 -8.42 14.06 -0.57
CA ARG A 287 -7.40 14.06 -1.62
C ARG A 287 -6.01 14.28 -1.00
N PHE A 288 -5.04 13.50 -1.49
CA PHE A 288 -3.63 13.71 -1.18
C PHE A 288 -2.76 13.73 -2.44
N SER A 289 -1.57 14.31 -2.29
CA SER A 289 -0.49 14.22 -3.28
C SER A 289 0.85 14.25 -2.57
N ALA A 290 1.81 13.52 -3.10
CA ALA A 290 3.16 13.46 -2.55
C ALA A 290 4.20 13.31 -3.64
N VAL A 291 5.46 13.55 -3.25
CA VAL A 291 6.62 13.19 -4.05
C VAL A 291 7.53 12.40 -3.12
N SER A 292 7.98 11.25 -3.60
CA SER A 292 8.99 10.46 -2.92
C SER A 292 10.03 9.93 -3.89
N ARG A 293 11.10 9.38 -3.34
CA ARG A 293 12.25 8.88 -4.08
C ARG A 293 12.58 7.48 -3.57
N ILE A 294 12.85 6.60 -4.52
CA ILE A 294 13.22 5.21 -4.25
C ILE A 294 14.65 5.22 -3.68
N GLY A 295 14.84 4.53 -2.56
CA GLY A 295 16.15 4.28 -1.96
C GLY A 295 16.97 3.27 -2.75
N GLN A 296 18.21 3.04 -2.31
CA GLN A 296 19.09 2.01 -2.86
C GLN A 296 18.59 0.60 -2.50
N ASP A 297 18.02 0.49 -1.31
CA ASP A 297 17.29 -0.66 -0.74
C ASP A 297 15.97 -0.98 -1.46
N ARG A 298 15.62 -0.24 -2.53
CA ARG A 298 14.33 -0.34 -3.23
C ARG A 298 13.12 -0.06 -2.34
N GLN A 299 13.32 0.60 -1.19
CA GLN A 299 12.22 1.11 -0.39
C GLN A 299 11.77 2.47 -0.94
N LEU A 300 10.49 2.74 -0.81
CA LEU A 300 9.82 3.93 -1.30
C LEU A 300 9.01 4.55 -0.17
N PRO A 301 9.62 5.44 0.64
CA PRO A 301 8.92 6.14 1.69
C PRO A 301 7.79 6.99 1.10
N LEU A 302 6.64 7.04 1.76
CA LEU A 302 5.50 7.82 1.35
C LEU A 302 5.06 8.67 2.53
N PHE A 303 5.18 10.00 2.39
CA PHE A 303 4.62 10.95 3.34
C PHE A 303 3.81 12.01 2.60
N ALA A 304 2.51 12.03 2.88
CA ALA A 304 1.53 12.91 2.28
C ALA A 304 0.69 13.59 3.35
N ARG A 305 0.30 14.84 3.09
CA ARG A 305 -0.69 15.55 3.89
C ARG A 305 -1.99 15.60 3.11
N TYR A 306 -3.10 15.42 3.79
CA TYR A 306 -4.42 15.57 3.22
C TYR A 306 -5.29 16.49 4.07
N ARG A 307 -6.32 17.03 3.43
CA ARG A 307 -7.25 17.97 4.05
C ARG A 307 -8.61 17.32 4.17
N LEU A 308 -9.14 17.36 5.39
CA LEU A 308 -10.48 16.90 5.72
C LEU A 308 -11.46 18.08 5.73
N PRO A 309 -12.79 17.80 5.76
CA PRO A 309 -13.80 18.82 6.01
C PRO A 309 -13.52 19.63 7.28
N GLN A 310 -14.19 20.78 7.43
CA GLN A 310 -14.10 21.62 8.63
C GLN A 310 -12.68 22.13 8.97
N ARG A 311 -11.76 22.12 7.99
CA ARG A 311 -10.35 22.51 8.15
C ARG A 311 -9.55 21.59 9.08
N ARG A 312 -9.99 20.34 9.25
CA ARG A 312 -9.15 19.28 9.80
C ARG A 312 -8.12 18.84 8.76
N PHE A 313 -7.04 18.25 9.23
CA PHE A 313 -5.95 17.79 8.39
C PHE A 313 -5.44 16.45 8.90
N GLY A 314 -4.96 15.59 7.99
CA GLY A 314 -4.33 14.33 8.36
C GLY A 314 -3.05 14.09 7.57
N ASN A 315 -2.27 13.12 8.05
CA ASN A 315 -1.07 12.63 7.41
C ASN A 315 -1.30 11.18 6.98
N LEU A 316 -0.76 10.83 5.82
CA LEU A 316 -0.60 9.47 5.35
C LEU A 316 0.90 9.23 5.27
N ALA A 317 1.39 8.22 5.99
CA ALA A 317 2.80 7.98 6.16
C ALA A 317 3.12 6.48 6.13
N GLY A 318 4.12 6.04 5.39
CA GLY A 318 4.46 4.62 5.26
C GLY A 318 5.72 4.38 4.46
N THR A 319 6.09 3.11 4.34
CA THR A 319 7.17 2.67 3.46
C THR A 319 6.67 1.52 2.60
N LEU A 320 7.00 1.58 1.32
CA LEU A 320 6.64 0.57 0.32
C LEU A 320 7.88 -0.07 -0.26
N GLU A 321 7.78 -1.31 -0.67
CA GLU A 321 8.88 -2.10 -1.22
C GLU A 321 8.50 -2.66 -2.59
N PHE A 322 9.43 -2.60 -3.55
CA PHE A 322 9.25 -3.26 -4.83
C PHE A 322 9.50 -4.75 -4.69
N ARG A 323 8.41 -5.52 -4.58
CA ARG A 323 8.44 -6.97 -4.44
C ARG A 323 7.29 -7.59 -5.25
N GLU A 324 7.61 -8.60 -6.05
CA GLU A 324 6.61 -9.37 -6.79
C GLU A 324 5.91 -10.35 -5.83
N LEU A 325 4.64 -10.09 -5.56
CA LEU A 325 3.70 -10.99 -4.94
C LEU A 325 2.77 -11.53 -6.03
N GLU A 326 2.95 -12.79 -6.43
CA GLU A 326 2.28 -13.34 -7.61
C GLU A 326 0.76 -13.17 -7.54
N GLY A 327 0.21 -12.40 -8.48
CA GLY A 327 -1.23 -12.13 -8.56
C GLY A 327 -1.77 -11.10 -7.56
N ILE A 328 -0.90 -10.51 -6.73
CA ILE A 328 -1.28 -9.60 -5.63
C ILE A 328 -0.66 -8.22 -5.80
N SER A 329 0.65 -8.09 -6.00
CA SER A 329 1.30 -6.78 -5.99
C SER A 329 2.67 -6.86 -6.64
N ASP A 330 3.13 -5.75 -7.20
CA ASP A 330 4.55 -5.56 -7.55
C ASP A 330 5.19 -4.39 -6.79
N LEU A 331 4.42 -3.75 -5.90
CA LEU A 331 4.85 -2.69 -5.01
C LEU A 331 3.89 -2.61 -3.82
N ASP A 332 4.25 -3.22 -2.69
CA ASP A 332 3.42 -3.29 -1.50
C ASP A 332 4.07 -2.67 -0.27
N GLY A 333 3.29 -2.49 0.79
CA GLY A 333 3.79 -2.05 2.09
C GLY A 333 2.65 -1.65 3.01
N SER A 334 2.98 -0.88 4.05
CA SER A 334 1.98 -0.36 4.98
C SER A 334 2.04 1.15 5.07
N VAL A 335 0.88 1.76 5.25
CA VAL A 335 0.72 3.19 5.49
C VAL A 335 -0.15 3.42 6.71
N VAL A 336 0.24 4.35 7.55
CA VAL A 336 -0.54 4.86 8.68
C VAL A 336 -1.24 6.13 8.22
N LEU A 337 -2.56 6.17 8.39
CA LEU A 337 -3.35 7.40 8.31
C LEU A 337 -3.59 7.91 9.73
N ARG A 338 -3.42 9.21 9.93
CA ARG A 338 -3.65 9.83 11.22
C ARG A 338 -4.14 11.26 11.06
N VAL A 339 -5.22 11.59 11.75
CA VAL A 339 -5.70 12.95 11.87
C VAL A 339 -4.82 13.72 12.85
N ARG A 340 -4.52 14.96 12.50
CA ARG A 340 -3.73 15.87 13.32
C ARG A 340 -4.41 16.08 14.67
N ASP A 341 -3.60 16.05 15.75
CA ASP A 341 -4.01 16.32 17.12
C ASP A 341 -5.04 15.31 17.69
N GLU A 342 -5.19 14.15 17.02
CA GLU A 342 -6.10 13.05 17.38
C GLU A 342 -5.32 11.72 17.32
N PRO A 343 -4.46 11.39 18.31
CA PRO A 343 -3.65 10.17 18.30
C PRO A 343 -4.47 8.87 18.14
N GLU A 344 -5.66 8.82 18.70
CA GLU A 344 -6.62 7.72 18.59
C GLU A 344 -7.18 7.49 17.17
N SER A 345 -6.99 8.45 16.25
CA SER A 345 -7.39 8.32 14.85
C SER A 345 -6.41 7.51 14.01
N GLU A 346 -5.33 7.01 14.62
CA GLU A 346 -4.32 6.23 13.95
C GLU A 346 -4.90 4.96 13.36
N ASN A 347 -4.58 4.75 12.09
CA ASN A 347 -5.11 3.64 11.35
C ASN A 347 -4.07 3.12 10.36
N GLN A 348 -3.58 1.91 10.60
CA GLN A 348 -2.60 1.27 9.76
C GLN A 348 -3.28 0.50 8.63
N ARG A 349 -2.82 0.68 7.40
CA ARG A 349 -3.39 0.10 6.19
C ARG A 349 -2.36 -0.67 5.41
N ALA A 350 -2.77 -1.77 4.80
CA ALA A 350 -2.05 -2.30 3.66
C ALA A 350 -2.11 -1.29 2.50
N PHE A 351 -1.04 -1.23 1.72
CA PHE A 351 -0.98 -0.40 0.52
C PHE A 351 -0.49 -1.25 -0.63
N LEU A 352 -1.42 -1.76 -1.42
CA LEU A 352 -1.15 -2.73 -2.48
C LEU A 352 -1.07 -2.01 -3.81
N GLY A 353 0.06 -2.15 -4.50
CA GLY A 353 0.36 -1.50 -5.76
C GLY A 353 0.46 -2.48 -6.92
N SER A 354 0.09 -2.04 -8.11
CA SER A 354 0.36 -2.79 -9.33
C SER A 354 0.78 -1.86 -10.44
N ARG A 355 1.78 -2.28 -11.21
CA ARG A 355 2.15 -1.61 -12.44
C ARG A 355 1.00 -1.65 -13.42
N PHE A 356 0.72 -0.51 -14.02
CA PHE A 356 -0.33 -0.32 -15.01
C PHE A 356 0.28 -0.07 -16.39
N GLU A 357 0.06 -1.01 -17.30
CA GLU A 357 0.64 -1.00 -18.66
C GLU A 357 -0.36 -0.60 -19.76
N GLY A 358 -1.57 -0.15 -19.37
CA GLY A 358 -2.59 0.25 -20.34
C GLY A 358 -3.37 -0.91 -20.93
N GLU A 359 -3.28 -2.10 -20.35
CA GLU A 359 -4.06 -3.26 -20.77
C GLU A 359 -5.56 -3.00 -20.57
N SER A 360 -6.33 -3.22 -21.64
CA SER A 360 -7.79 -3.22 -21.58
C SER A 360 -8.23 -4.58 -21.08
N LEU A 361 -8.83 -4.64 -19.89
CA LEU A 361 -9.68 -5.77 -19.54
C LEU A 361 -10.85 -5.75 -20.53
N VAL A 362 -10.93 -6.67 -21.49
CA VAL A 362 -12.03 -6.71 -22.47
C VAL A 362 -12.85 -7.95 -22.19
N GLY A 363 -14.18 -7.80 -22.09
CA GLY A 363 -15.06 -8.94 -21.86
C GLY A 363 -16.28 -8.61 -21.02
N ARG A 364 -16.97 -9.67 -20.60
CA ARG A 364 -18.01 -9.57 -19.58
C ARG A 364 -17.38 -9.30 -18.23
N VAL A 365 -18.03 -8.42 -17.48
CA VAL A 365 -17.60 -8.04 -16.14
C VAL A 365 -18.82 -7.94 -15.23
N TRP A 366 -18.60 -8.27 -13.97
CA TRP A 366 -19.53 -8.05 -12.87
C TRP A 366 -19.21 -6.73 -12.19
N VAL A 367 -20.24 -5.92 -11.97
CA VAL A 367 -20.12 -4.71 -11.15
C VAL A 367 -20.89 -4.92 -9.86
N SER A 368 -20.16 -4.92 -8.75
CA SER A 368 -20.71 -5.06 -7.40
C SER A 368 -20.66 -3.72 -6.67
N PHE A 369 -21.68 -3.44 -5.88
CA PHE A 369 -21.83 -2.22 -5.08
C PHE A 369 -22.12 -2.63 -3.63
N SER A 370 -21.51 -1.94 -2.66
CA SER A 370 -21.79 -2.15 -1.24
C SER A 370 -22.84 -1.15 -0.73
N GLY A 371 -23.82 -1.62 0.04
CA GLY A 371 -24.72 -0.72 0.78
C GLY A 371 -25.69 0.09 -0.10
N THR A 372 -26.08 -0.41 -1.28
CA THR A 372 -27.10 0.25 -2.10
C THR A 372 -28.10 -0.73 -2.70
N GLU A 373 -29.31 -0.70 -2.14
CA GLU A 373 -30.46 -1.45 -2.61
C GLU A 373 -30.74 -1.13 -4.09
N GLY A 374 -30.90 -2.18 -4.91
CA GLY A 374 -31.17 -2.08 -6.35
C GLY A 374 -29.94 -1.93 -7.26
N MET A 375 -28.71 -1.93 -6.73
CA MET A 375 -27.46 -1.92 -7.51
C MET A 375 -26.63 -3.20 -7.36
N GLU A 376 -27.20 -4.27 -6.83
CA GLU A 376 -26.46 -5.50 -6.54
C GLU A 376 -26.17 -6.30 -7.82
N ASN A 377 -24.90 -6.69 -8.00
CA ASN A 377 -24.43 -7.66 -9.00
C ASN A 377 -24.93 -7.43 -10.43
N LEU A 378 -24.35 -6.42 -11.09
CA LEU A 378 -24.76 -6.00 -12.42
C LEU A 378 -23.86 -6.60 -13.51
N ASP A 379 -24.49 -7.26 -14.46
CA ASP A 379 -23.87 -7.67 -15.72
C ASP A 379 -23.48 -6.46 -16.56
N ALA A 380 -22.20 -6.34 -16.88
CA ALA A 380 -21.66 -5.29 -17.73
C ALA A 380 -20.69 -5.84 -18.77
N THR A 381 -20.39 -5.01 -19.76
CA THR A 381 -19.34 -5.28 -20.74
C THR A 381 -18.28 -4.20 -20.68
N TRP A 382 -17.03 -4.62 -20.66
CA TRP A 382 -15.88 -3.75 -20.83
C TRP A 382 -15.41 -3.83 -22.29
N ASP A 383 -15.48 -2.71 -23.01
CA ASP A 383 -15.10 -2.62 -24.42
C ASP A 383 -13.61 -2.32 -24.65
N GLU A 384 -13.13 -2.52 -25.88
CA GLU A 384 -11.74 -2.23 -26.27
C GLU A 384 -11.32 -0.76 -26.04
N ARG A 385 -12.29 0.15 -25.89
CA ARG A 385 -12.05 1.58 -25.62
C ARG A 385 -12.00 1.88 -24.12
N GLY A 386 -12.05 0.88 -23.25
CA GLY A 386 -12.00 1.07 -21.80
C GLY A 386 -13.33 1.51 -21.19
N ARG A 387 -14.46 1.36 -21.90
CA ARG A 387 -15.78 1.76 -21.39
C ARG A 387 -16.46 0.55 -20.79
N ILE A 388 -17.04 0.75 -19.61
CA ILE A 388 -17.85 -0.26 -18.94
C ILE A 388 -19.29 0.26 -18.88
N GLY A 389 -20.23 -0.56 -19.31
CA GLY A 389 -21.66 -0.28 -19.29
C GLY A 389 -22.47 -1.55 -19.14
N LEU A 390 -23.71 -1.42 -18.68
CA LEU A 390 -24.60 -2.57 -18.43
C LEU A 390 -24.91 -3.34 -19.72
N VAL A 391 -25.16 -4.64 -19.56
CA VAL A 391 -25.70 -5.48 -20.62
C VAL A 391 -27.16 -5.12 -20.89
N GLY A 392 -27.56 -5.17 -22.17
CA GLY A 392 -28.84 -4.62 -22.63
C GLY A 392 -28.74 -3.11 -22.82
N ASN A 393 -29.68 -2.48 -23.53
CA ASN A 393 -29.60 -1.04 -23.87
C ASN A 393 -29.78 -0.09 -22.65
N ASP A 394 -29.49 -0.56 -21.43
CA ASP A 394 -29.52 0.23 -20.21
C ASP A 394 -28.31 1.18 -20.15
N ARG A 395 -28.59 2.47 -19.98
CA ARG A 395 -27.58 3.54 -19.96
C ARG A 395 -27.37 4.13 -18.56
N ARG A 396 -27.87 3.45 -17.52
CA ARG A 396 -27.74 3.90 -16.13
C ARG A 396 -26.28 3.91 -15.68
N LEU A 397 -25.51 2.84 -15.93
CA LEU A 397 -24.07 2.80 -15.65
C LEU A 397 -23.24 3.26 -16.84
N ARG A 398 -22.30 4.18 -16.60
CA ARG A 398 -21.23 4.51 -17.54
C ARG A 398 -19.93 4.72 -16.78
N LEU A 399 -18.98 3.79 -16.91
CA LEU A 399 -17.60 3.97 -16.46
C LEU A 399 -16.66 4.06 -17.65
N SER A 400 -15.54 4.74 -17.46
CA SER A 400 -14.48 4.85 -18.45
C SER A 400 -13.12 4.79 -17.78
N VAL A 401 -12.25 3.95 -18.31
CA VAL A 401 -10.85 3.82 -17.89
C VAL A 401 -10.01 4.79 -18.70
N ASN A 402 -9.19 5.54 -17.99
CA ASN A 402 -8.11 6.31 -18.60
C ASN A 402 -6.93 5.36 -18.87
N HIS A 403 -6.81 4.90 -20.12
CA HIS A 403 -5.71 4.03 -20.60
C HIS A 403 -4.30 4.57 -20.36
N ARG A 404 -4.17 5.86 -20.07
CA ARG A 404 -2.87 6.40 -19.66
C ARG A 404 -2.63 6.15 -18.19
N SER A 405 -3.62 6.22 -17.31
CA SER A 405 -3.39 6.28 -15.87
C SER A 405 -4.01 5.15 -15.04
N GLY A 406 -4.81 4.26 -15.63
CA GLY A 406 -5.56 3.24 -14.89
C GLY A 406 -6.69 3.82 -14.04
N MET A 407 -6.96 5.13 -14.12
CA MET A 407 -8.05 5.76 -13.37
C MET A 407 -9.37 5.45 -14.05
N VAL A 408 -10.32 4.93 -13.29
CA VAL A 408 -11.70 4.73 -13.72
C VAL A 408 -12.54 5.87 -13.18
N ALA A 409 -13.34 6.48 -14.05
CA ALA A 409 -14.31 7.49 -13.65
C ALA A 409 -15.64 7.19 -14.33
N GLY A 410 -16.73 7.42 -13.61
CA GLY A 410 -18.04 7.14 -14.14
C GLY A 410 -19.19 7.68 -13.32
N VAL A 411 -20.39 7.35 -13.79
CA VAL A 411 -21.65 7.76 -13.18
C VAL A 411 -22.66 6.63 -13.23
N TRP A 412 -23.52 6.59 -12.21
CA TRP A 412 -24.83 5.96 -12.28
C TRP A 412 -25.89 7.05 -12.42
N ASN A 413 -26.83 6.89 -13.35
CA ASN A 413 -27.93 7.83 -13.54
C ASN A 413 -29.24 7.09 -13.77
N ASP A 414 -29.99 6.87 -12.69
CA ASP A 414 -31.37 6.39 -12.76
C ASP A 414 -32.33 7.59 -12.83
N ARG A 415 -32.96 7.78 -13.98
CA ARG A 415 -33.92 8.88 -14.19
C ARG A 415 -35.31 8.58 -13.63
N ILE A 416 -35.63 7.31 -13.40
CA ILE A 416 -36.94 6.88 -12.89
C ILE A 416 -36.98 7.16 -11.39
N GLU A 417 -35.91 6.80 -10.68
CA GLU A 417 -35.79 7.02 -9.23
C GLU A 417 -35.12 8.36 -8.87
N GLY A 418 -34.61 9.10 -9.86
CA GLY A 418 -33.92 10.38 -9.64
C GLY A 418 -32.52 10.24 -9.04
N LYS A 419 -31.93 9.04 -9.08
CA LYS A 419 -30.66 8.70 -8.43
C LYS A 419 -29.47 9.03 -9.32
N PHE A 420 -28.58 9.90 -8.84
CA PHE A 420 -27.35 10.27 -9.54
C PHE A 420 -26.11 10.06 -8.65
N ILE A 421 -25.22 9.17 -9.09
CA ILE A 421 -24.02 8.78 -8.35
C ILE A 421 -22.78 9.08 -9.19
N ARG A 422 -21.74 9.59 -8.53
CA ARG A 422 -20.40 9.72 -9.13
C ARG A 422 -19.48 8.64 -8.59
N MET A 423 -18.68 8.06 -9.48
CA MET A 423 -17.83 6.91 -9.20
C MET A 423 -16.38 7.21 -9.59
N LYS A 424 -15.44 6.77 -8.76
CA LYS A 424 -14.00 6.79 -9.05
C LYS A 424 -13.36 5.51 -8.58
N ALA A 425 -12.56 4.89 -9.44
CA ALA A 425 -11.81 3.67 -9.15
C ALA A 425 -10.43 3.73 -9.79
N VAL A 426 -9.61 2.72 -9.51
CA VAL A 426 -8.40 2.43 -10.27
C VAL A 426 -8.40 0.95 -10.69
N VAL A 427 -7.77 0.67 -11.82
CA VAL A 427 -7.59 -0.71 -12.32
C VAL A 427 -6.37 -1.32 -11.64
N PHE A 428 -6.50 -2.57 -11.23
CA PHE A 428 -5.48 -3.41 -10.61
C PHE A 428 -5.21 -4.62 -11.51
N PRO A 429 -4.20 -4.52 -12.40
CA PRO A 429 -3.97 -5.56 -13.41
C PRO A 429 -3.62 -6.93 -12.82
N ARG A 430 -2.88 -6.97 -11.70
CA ARG A 430 -2.45 -8.25 -11.08
C ARG A 430 -3.63 -9.06 -10.54
N GLN A 431 -4.62 -8.38 -9.99
CA GLN A 431 -5.86 -8.95 -9.48
C GLN A 431 -6.93 -9.08 -10.56
N ASN A 432 -6.69 -8.53 -11.76
CA ASN A 432 -7.66 -8.44 -12.84
C ASN A 432 -8.96 -7.79 -12.36
N LEU A 433 -8.86 -6.63 -11.70
CA LEU A 433 -9.97 -6.01 -10.95
C LEU A 433 -9.93 -4.48 -11.13
N ALA A 434 -11.05 -3.78 -10.99
CA ALA A 434 -11.04 -2.34 -10.71
C ALA A 434 -11.85 -2.05 -9.45
N VAL A 435 -11.25 -1.35 -8.48
CA VAL A 435 -11.90 -1.02 -7.19
C VAL A 435 -11.91 0.47 -6.99
N GLY A 436 -12.99 0.97 -6.40
CA GLY A 436 -13.05 2.35 -5.98
C GLY A 436 -14.25 2.67 -5.13
N TRP A 437 -14.50 3.97 -5.02
CA TRP A 437 -15.60 4.51 -4.26
C TRP A 437 -16.61 5.21 -5.14
N TYR A 438 -17.84 5.25 -4.66
CA TYR A 438 -18.89 6.08 -5.22
C TYR A 438 -19.54 6.94 -4.14
N ARG A 439 -20.20 8.00 -4.60
CA ARG A 439 -20.94 8.91 -3.73
C ARG A 439 -22.24 9.33 -4.37
N GLU A 440 -23.32 9.16 -3.63
CA GLU A 440 -24.63 9.66 -4.02
C GLU A 440 -24.72 11.18 -3.88
N THR A 441 -25.40 11.82 -4.82
CA THR A 441 -25.56 13.28 -4.80
C THR A 441 -26.38 13.70 -3.59
N GLY A 442 -25.84 14.60 -2.76
CA GLY A 442 -26.50 15.07 -1.54
C GLY A 442 -26.05 14.35 -0.26
N HIS A 443 -25.29 13.25 -0.38
CA HIS A 443 -24.72 12.52 0.75
C HIS A 443 -23.22 12.80 0.89
N SER A 444 -22.71 12.79 2.13
CA SER A 444 -21.28 12.95 2.43
C SER A 444 -20.52 11.64 2.39
N GLU A 445 -21.19 10.52 2.64
CA GLU A 445 -20.60 9.19 2.76
C GLU A 445 -20.24 8.61 1.39
N THR A 446 -19.19 7.79 1.39
CA THR A 446 -18.66 7.09 0.21
C THR A 446 -18.77 5.60 0.43
N SER A 447 -19.22 4.88 -0.60
CA SER A 447 -19.39 3.42 -0.58
C SER A 447 -18.48 2.76 -1.62
N LEU A 448 -18.20 1.47 -1.45
CA LEU A 448 -17.30 0.72 -2.32
C LEU A 448 -18.03 0.19 -3.56
N PHE A 449 -17.33 0.14 -4.69
CA PHE A 449 -17.72 -0.71 -5.81
C PHE A 449 -16.50 -1.41 -6.42
N ALA A 450 -16.75 -2.56 -7.01
CA ALA A 450 -15.76 -3.34 -7.72
C ALA A 450 -16.25 -3.71 -9.13
N VAL A 451 -15.31 -3.84 -10.06
CA VAL A 451 -15.53 -4.35 -11.41
C VAL A 451 -14.59 -5.54 -11.63
N GLU A 452 -15.17 -6.72 -11.77
CA GLU A 452 -14.44 -7.99 -11.87
C GLU A 452 -14.80 -8.70 -13.19
N PRO A 453 -13.89 -9.46 -13.79
CA PRO A 453 -14.19 -10.33 -14.92
C PRO A 453 -15.18 -11.41 -14.51
N ASP A 454 -16.04 -11.78 -15.47
CA ASP A 454 -16.94 -12.94 -15.37
C ASP A 454 -16.15 -14.26 -15.20
#